data_AF-A0A7S0J5M8-F1
#
_entry.id   AF-A0A7S0J5M8-F1
#
_cell.length_a   1.000
_cell.length_b   1.000
_cell.length_c   1.000
_cell.angle_alpha   90.00
_cell.angle_beta   90.00
_cell.angle_gamma   90.00
#
_symmetry.space_group_name_H-M   'P 1'
#
loop_
_entity.id
_entity.type
_entity.pdbx_description
1 polymer ?
#
loop_
_entity_poly.entity_id
_entity_poly.type
_entity_poly.pdbx_seq_one_letter_code
_entity_poly.pdbx_strand_id
1 'polypeptide(L)'
;VREHALKLRRIRVAHESVHKCSFFVCFIRYSDFRAHGRLTSHEENRDLGLLTWLDTFDDVQAFVTRHATAFFSHQWLARSSADPQGVHFRAMCAAAEALCREHAIEPSGLFLWIDTISIPQRNRIQQSMSISTIGLYASVVRYFVVIAPTCRHDDSGALCDSETYQRRGWCRLEQWARMTVGGLQNMLLFDGVARENGELALILNDQKWYYDSIHVLQGDFTVEADKAKLVDTILGLWSIALQN
;
A
#
# COMPACT_ATOMS: atom_id res chain seq x y z
N VAL A 1 -4.67 -39.26 3.82
CA VAL A 1 -5.81 -38.61 4.52
C VAL A 1 -5.39 -37.40 5.36
N ARG A 2 -4.44 -37.54 6.31
CA ARG A 2 -3.99 -36.43 7.18
C ARG A 2 -3.38 -35.22 6.45
N GLU A 3 -2.50 -35.47 5.47
CA GLU A 3 -1.89 -34.40 4.67
C GLU A 3 -2.92 -33.63 3.82
N HIS A 4 -3.87 -34.35 3.23
CA HIS A 4 -4.96 -33.76 2.46
C HIS A 4 -5.83 -32.84 3.33
N ALA A 5 -6.19 -33.28 4.54
CA ALA A 5 -6.94 -32.46 5.49
C ALA A 5 -6.17 -31.19 5.92
N LEU A 6 -4.84 -31.26 6.09
CA LEU A 6 -4.01 -30.10 6.40
C LEU A 6 -3.98 -29.07 5.26
N LYS A 7 -3.84 -29.53 4.01
CA LYS A 7 -3.89 -28.65 2.83
C LYS A 7 -5.23 -27.92 2.71
N LEU A 8 -6.34 -28.65 2.86
CA LEU A 8 -7.68 -28.06 2.84
C LEU A 8 -7.88 -27.03 3.96
N ARG A 9 -7.40 -27.33 5.18
CA ARG A 9 -7.45 -26.39 6.31
C ARG A 9 -6.65 -25.12 6.00
N ARG A 10 -5.45 -25.25 5.43
CA ARG A 10 -4.60 -24.10 5.07
C ARG A 10 -5.29 -23.19 4.07
N ILE A 11 -5.91 -23.76 3.02
CA ILE A 11 -6.67 -22.99 2.02
C ILE A 11 -7.83 -22.23 2.68
N ARG A 12 -8.61 -22.90 3.53
CA ARG A 12 -9.74 -22.26 4.25
C ARG A 12 -9.25 -21.10 5.13
N VAL A 13 -8.20 -21.31 5.91
CA VAL A 13 -7.63 -20.27 6.79
C VAL A 13 -7.09 -19.10 5.97
N ALA A 14 -6.40 -19.37 4.87
CA ALA A 14 -5.89 -18.34 3.97
C ALA A 14 -7.03 -17.51 3.37
N HIS A 15 -8.11 -18.14 2.89
CA HIS A 15 -9.29 -17.47 2.38
C HIS A 15 -9.97 -16.57 3.45
N GLU A 16 -10.24 -17.12 4.64
CA GLU A 16 -10.84 -16.37 5.74
C GLU A 16 -9.97 -15.17 6.18
N SER A 17 -8.64 -15.29 6.07
CA SER A 17 -7.72 -14.25 6.50
C SER A 17 -7.80 -12.97 5.66
N VAL A 18 -8.24 -13.04 4.40
CA VAL A 18 -8.29 -11.85 3.53
C VAL A 18 -9.34 -10.85 4.01
N HIS A 19 -10.41 -11.30 4.66
CA HIS A 19 -11.46 -10.43 5.21
C HIS A 19 -11.28 -10.16 6.71
N LYS A 20 -10.14 -10.54 7.28
CA LYS A 20 -9.88 -10.38 8.72
C LYS A 20 -8.90 -9.24 8.97
N CYS A 21 -9.38 -8.23 9.69
CA CYS A 21 -8.52 -7.21 10.28
C CYS A 21 -7.86 -7.80 11.54
N SER A 22 -6.69 -8.44 11.36
CA SER A 22 -5.94 -9.06 12.46
C SER A 22 -5.16 -8.06 13.33
N PHE A 23 -5.04 -6.83 12.86
CA PHE A 23 -4.40 -5.72 13.55
C PHE A 23 -5.05 -4.40 13.10
N PHE A 24 -4.98 -3.35 13.91
CA PHE A 24 -5.61 -2.07 13.59
C PHE A 24 -5.08 -1.45 12.29
N VAL A 25 -5.89 -0.57 11.71
CA VAL A 25 -5.55 0.25 10.54
C VAL A 25 -5.39 1.70 10.98
N CYS A 26 -4.31 2.32 10.55
CA CYS A 26 -4.08 3.75 10.79
C CYS A 26 -4.09 4.53 9.48
N PHE A 27 -4.84 5.63 9.46
CA PHE A 27 -4.79 6.64 8.40
C PHE A 27 -4.33 7.98 8.98
N ILE A 28 -3.70 8.81 8.16
CA ILE A 28 -3.43 10.22 8.45
C ILE A 28 -4.25 11.09 7.50
N ARG A 29 -4.78 12.23 7.96
CA ARG A 29 -5.40 13.21 7.05
C ARG A 29 -4.33 13.83 6.15
N TYR A 30 -4.65 14.05 4.88
CA TYR A 30 -3.72 14.66 3.95
C TYR A 30 -3.30 16.08 4.40
N SER A 31 -4.21 16.87 4.98
CA SER A 31 -3.87 18.17 5.59
C SER A 31 -2.73 18.07 6.63
N ASP A 32 -2.78 17.04 7.48
CA ASP A 32 -1.84 16.85 8.59
C ASP A 32 -0.52 16.29 8.07
N PHE A 33 -0.58 15.32 7.14
CA PHE A 33 0.59 14.82 6.41
C PHE A 33 1.35 15.96 5.71
N ARG A 34 0.63 16.82 4.98
CA ARG A 34 1.22 17.96 4.27
C ARG A 34 1.89 18.93 5.24
N ALA A 35 1.25 19.21 6.38
CA ALA A 35 1.76 20.14 7.39
C ALA A 35 3.11 19.71 7.98
N HIS A 36 3.43 18.42 7.99
CA HIS A 36 4.74 17.94 8.44
C HIS A 36 5.92 18.38 7.55
N GLY A 37 5.70 18.61 6.26
CA GLY A 37 6.77 18.99 5.33
C GLY A 37 7.81 17.88 5.03
N ARG A 38 7.61 16.68 5.59
CA ARG A 38 8.45 15.49 5.37
C ARG A 38 7.67 14.22 5.66
N LEU A 39 8.20 13.09 5.22
CA LEU A 39 7.71 11.78 5.63
C LEU A 39 8.06 11.55 7.12
N THR A 40 7.04 11.23 7.93
CA THR A 40 7.14 11.03 9.37
C THR A 40 6.91 9.57 9.74
N SER A 41 7.25 9.19 10.96
CA SER A 41 7.01 7.82 11.45
C SER A 41 5.62 7.66 12.07
N HIS A 42 5.13 6.42 12.15
CA HIS A 42 3.91 6.08 12.88
C HIS A 42 3.90 6.63 14.30
N GLU A 43 4.99 6.46 15.04
CA GLU A 43 5.07 6.90 16.43
C GLU A 43 5.04 8.44 16.56
N GLU A 44 5.68 9.18 15.66
CA GLU A 44 5.56 10.66 15.65
C GLU A 44 4.09 11.10 15.49
N ASN A 45 3.37 10.51 14.54
CA ASN A 45 1.98 10.89 14.27
C ASN A 45 1.01 10.42 15.37
N ARG A 46 1.27 9.23 15.94
CA ARG A 46 0.50 8.71 17.09
C ARG A 46 0.64 9.65 18.28
N ASP A 47 1.86 10.03 18.63
CA ASP A 47 2.13 10.82 19.84
C ASP A 47 1.58 12.26 19.71
N LEU A 48 1.40 12.75 18.47
CA LEU A 48 0.70 14.00 18.15
C LEU A 48 -0.83 13.85 18.05
N GLY A 49 -1.38 12.65 18.15
CA GLY A 49 -2.83 12.39 18.03
C GLY A 49 -3.39 12.59 16.61
N LEU A 50 -2.56 12.47 15.57
CA LEU A 50 -2.95 12.74 14.18
C LEU A 50 -3.49 11.52 13.43
N LEU A 51 -3.32 10.32 14.00
CA LEU A 51 -3.75 9.07 13.38
C LEU A 51 -5.22 8.76 13.68
N THR A 52 -5.93 8.33 12.64
CA THR A 52 -7.27 7.72 12.75
C THR A 52 -7.10 6.21 12.85
N TRP A 53 -7.62 5.61 13.92
CA TRP A 53 -7.48 4.18 14.25
C TRP A 53 -8.77 3.44 13.96
N LEU A 54 -8.66 2.31 13.27
CA LEU A 54 -9.78 1.43 12.94
C LEU A 54 -9.42 0.02 13.40
N ASP A 55 -10.12 -0.50 14.43
CA ASP A 55 -9.71 -1.72 15.13
C ASP A 55 -10.28 -2.99 14.48
N THR A 56 -11.40 -2.88 13.77
CA THR A 56 -12.09 -4.01 13.17
C THR A 56 -12.28 -3.85 11.66
N PHE A 57 -12.56 -4.95 10.97
CA PHE A 57 -12.86 -4.91 9.54
C PHE A 57 -14.12 -4.08 9.24
N ASP A 58 -15.14 -4.15 10.10
CA ASP A 58 -16.36 -3.39 9.94
C ASP A 58 -16.11 -1.88 10.09
N ASP A 59 -15.24 -1.48 11.03
CA ASP A 59 -14.80 -0.07 11.16
C ASP A 59 -14.11 0.39 9.88
N VAL A 60 -13.24 -0.45 9.32
CA VAL A 60 -12.55 -0.16 8.05
C VAL A 60 -13.55 0.01 6.92
N GLN A 61 -14.47 -0.94 6.75
CA GLN A 61 -15.49 -0.87 5.69
C GLN A 61 -16.38 0.37 5.82
N ALA A 62 -16.86 0.66 7.03
CA ALA A 62 -17.66 1.84 7.31
C ALA A 62 -16.88 3.13 6.99
N PHE A 63 -15.60 3.17 7.33
CA PHE A 63 -14.74 4.32 7.12
C PHE A 63 -14.45 4.56 5.64
N VAL A 64 -13.97 3.55 4.89
CA VAL A 64 -13.63 3.69 3.46
C VAL A 64 -14.85 3.98 2.58
N THR A 65 -16.05 3.61 3.03
CA THR A 65 -17.31 3.96 2.36
C THR A 65 -17.66 5.44 2.53
N ARG A 66 -17.39 6.01 3.72
CA ARG A 66 -17.76 7.39 4.08
C ARG A 66 -16.71 8.42 3.70
N HIS A 67 -15.45 8.02 3.68
CA HIS A 67 -14.32 8.93 3.50
C HIS A 67 -13.54 8.61 2.22
N ALA A 68 -12.92 9.62 1.62
CA ALA A 68 -11.94 9.39 0.57
C ALA A 68 -10.66 8.84 1.21
N THR A 69 -10.30 7.61 0.86
CA THR A 69 -9.08 6.94 1.35
C THR A 69 -8.15 6.61 0.20
N ALA A 70 -6.86 6.86 0.38
CA ALA A 70 -5.83 6.53 -0.61
C ALA A 70 -4.71 5.70 0.02
N PHE A 71 -4.38 4.57 -0.60
CA PHE A 71 -3.18 3.81 -0.30
C PHE A 71 -2.04 4.31 -1.16
N PHE A 72 -1.01 4.87 -0.55
CA PHE A 72 0.18 5.35 -1.25
C PHE A 72 1.27 4.29 -1.15
N SER A 73 1.41 3.50 -2.21
CA SER A 73 2.43 2.48 -2.33
C SER A 73 3.70 3.09 -2.93
N HIS A 74 4.86 2.82 -2.32
CA HIS A 74 6.13 3.39 -2.74
C HIS A 74 7.29 2.45 -2.37
N GLN A 75 8.45 2.66 -2.97
CA GLN A 75 9.69 2.00 -2.55
C GLN A 75 10.48 2.83 -1.54
N TRP A 76 11.24 2.18 -0.66
CA TRP A 76 12.14 2.89 0.25
C TRP A 76 13.41 3.32 -0.49
N LEU A 77 13.82 4.57 -0.28
CA LEU A 77 14.98 5.19 -0.94
C LEU A 77 16.30 5.01 -0.17
N ALA A 78 16.27 4.41 1.02
CA ALA A 78 17.45 3.96 1.74
C ALA A 78 17.13 2.71 2.59
N ARG A 79 18.17 2.02 3.08
CA ARG A 79 18.05 0.84 3.95
C ARG A 79 17.40 1.17 5.29
N SER A 80 17.62 2.38 5.79
CA SER A 80 17.19 2.82 7.13
C SER A 80 16.16 3.96 7.10
N SER A 81 15.85 4.50 5.93
CA SER A 81 14.91 5.62 5.76
C SER A 81 14.15 5.47 4.45
N ALA A 82 12.84 5.63 4.49
CA ALA A 82 12.00 5.51 3.30
C ALA A 82 12.20 6.66 2.31
N ASP A 83 12.53 7.87 2.80
CA ASP A 83 12.65 9.07 1.96
C ASP A 83 13.67 10.09 2.52
N PRO A 84 14.98 9.80 2.46
CA PRO A 84 16.02 10.65 3.04
C PRO A 84 16.04 12.08 2.49
N GLN A 85 15.67 12.25 1.22
CA GLN A 85 15.79 13.53 0.49
C GLN A 85 14.42 14.23 0.28
N GLY A 86 13.34 13.69 0.87
CA GLY A 86 11.99 14.26 0.75
C GLY A 86 11.40 14.15 -0.66
N VAL A 87 11.94 13.30 -1.53
CA VAL A 87 11.50 13.15 -2.92
C VAL A 87 10.13 12.49 -2.97
N HIS A 88 9.94 11.42 -2.21
CA HIS A 88 8.65 10.73 -2.13
C HIS A 88 7.62 11.57 -1.41
N PHE A 89 7.98 12.31 -0.35
CA PHE A 89 7.07 13.24 0.31
C PHE A 89 6.49 14.29 -0.66
N ARG A 90 7.35 14.92 -1.47
CA ARG A 90 6.91 15.91 -2.48
C ARG A 90 6.01 15.25 -3.53
N ALA A 91 6.37 14.06 -3.99
CA ALA A 91 5.57 13.29 -4.95
C ALA A 91 4.20 12.88 -4.39
N MET A 92 4.14 12.40 -3.14
CA MET A 92 2.91 12.09 -2.43
C MET A 92 2.02 13.32 -2.27
N CYS A 93 2.60 14.48 -1.93
CA CYS A 93 1.84 15.73 -1.86
C CYS A 93 1.24 16.09 -3.21
N ALA A 94 2.03 16.07 -4.29
CA ALA A 94 1.53 16.37 -5.63
C ALA A 94 0.43 15.39 -6.08
N ALA A 95 0.59 14.10 -5.78
CA ALA A 95 -0.42 13.10 -6.09
C ALA A 95 -1.72 13.30 -5.30
N ALA A 96 -1.62 13.63 -4.01
CA ALA A 96 -2.78 13.95 -3.18
C ALA A 96 -3.48 15.24 -3.64
N GLU A 97 -2.75 16.28 -4.04
CA GLU A 97 -3.33 17.49 -4.63
C GLU A 97 -4.07 17.20 -5.93
N ALA A 98 -3.51 16.33 -6.78
CA ALA A 98 -4.17 15.87 -8.00
C ALA A 98 -5.48 15.13 -7.70
N LEU A 99 -5.48 14.17 -6.76
CA LEU A 99 -6.69 13.47 -6.31
C LEU A 99 -7.75 14.45 -5.76
N CYS A 100 -7.32 15.40 -4.93
CA CYS A 100 -8.21 16.39 -4.33
C CYS A 100 -8.90 17.23 -5.42
N ARG A 101 -8.11 17.70 -6.41
CA ARG A 101 -8.62 18.48 -7.53
C ARG A 101 -9.56 17.68 -8.44
N GLU A 102 -9.16 16.48 -8.84
CA GLU A 102 -9.90 15.65 -9.80
C GLU A 102 -11.25 15.17 -9.25
N HIS A 103 -11.31 14.89 -7.94
CA HIS A 103 -12.50 14.33 -7.31
C HIS A 103 -13.24 15.33 -6.39
N ALA A 104 -12.87 16.61 -6.42
CA ALA A 104 -13.42 17.66 -5.56
C ALA A 104 -13.40 17.28 -4.07
N ILE A 105 -12.27 16.71 -3.62
CA ILE A 105 -12.06 16.33 -2.21
C ILE A 105 -11.29 17.46 -1.53
N GLU A 106 -11.82 17.96 -0.42
CA GLU A 106 -11.08 18.90 0.43
C GLU A 106 -9.84 18.23 1.04
N PRO A 107 -8.69 18.91 1.19
CA PRO A 107 -7.47 18.30 1.73
C PRO A 107 -7.63 17.64 3.11
N SER A 108 -8.52 18.15 3.95
CA SER A 108 -8.84 17.55 5.26
C SER A 108 -9.77 16.33 5.17
N GLY A 109 -10.42 16.12 4.01
CA GLY A 109 -11.33 15.02 3.72
C GLY A 109 -10.68 13.81 3.04
N LEU A 110 -9.41 13.91 2.64
CA LEU A 110 -8.61 12.81 2.10
C LEU A 110 -7.77 12.17 3.22
N PHE A 111 -7.88 10.85 3.35
CA PHE A 111 -7.14 10.05 4.33
C PHE A 111 -6.13 9.15 3.63
N LEU A 112 -4.87 9.26 4.03
CA LEU A 112 -3.76 8.55 3.43
C LEU A 112 -3.34 7.38 4.31
N TRP A 113 -3.11 6.25 3.67
CA TRP A 113 -2.36 5.13 4.23
C TRP A 113 -0.98 5.12 3.58
N ILE A 114 0.07 5.22 4.40
CA ILE A 114 1.47 5.21 3.97
C ILE A 114 2.22 4.32 4.96
N ASP A 115 2.95 3.32 4.50
CA ASP A 115 3.59 2.30 5.35
C ASP A 115 4.38 2.87 6.55
N THR A 116 5.19 3.91 6.35
CA THR A 116 6.00 4.54 7.40
C THR A 116 5.18 5.21 8.50
N ILE A 117 3.96 5.65 8.19
CA ILE A 117 3.03 6.36 9.08
C ILE A 117 1.97 5.41 9.65
N SER A 118 1.49 4.49 8.83
CA SER A 118 0.38 3.59 9.14
C SER A 118 0.84 2.31 9.84
N ILE A 119 2.12 1.96 9.72
CA ILE A 119 2.72 0.77 10.37
C ILE A 119 3.67 1.22 11.50
N PRO A 120 3.55 0.67 12.73
CA PRO A 120 4.52 0.89 13.79
C PRO A 120 5.95 0.59 13.33
N GLN A 121 6.90 1.51 13.54
CA GLN A 121 8.28 1.37 13.08
C GLN A 121 9.24 0.93 14.19
N ARG A 122 8.89 1.19 15.46
CA ARG A 122 9.77 0.92 16.61
C ARG A 122 9.54 -0.47 17.21
N ASN A 123 8.29 -0.90 17.35
CA ASN A 123 7.96 -2.20 17.92
C ASN A 123 7.84 -3.25 16.81
N ARG A 124 8.84 -4.15 16.70
CA ARG A 124 8.90 -5.17 15.64
C ARG A 124 7.73 -6.18 15.68
N ILE A 125 7.17 -6.46 16.85
CA ILE A 125 6.02 -7.37 16.97
C ILE A 125 4.78 -6.68 16.39
N GLN A 126 4.52 -5.44 16.80
CA GLN A 126 3.40 -4.65 16.24
C GLN A 126 3.58 -4.39 14.75
N GLN A 127 4.80 -4.07 14.32
CA GLN A 127 5.15 -3.93 12.91
C GLN A 127 4.79 -5.19 12.13
N SER A 128 5.22 -6.37 12.61
CA SER A 128 4.92 -7.65 11.95
C SER A 128 3.42 -7.94 11.88
N MET A 129 2.67 -7.65 12.94
CA MET A 129 1.20 -7.82 12.95
C MET A 129 0.53 -6.88 11.93
N SER A 130 0.96 -5.62 11.88
CA SER A 130 0.45 -4.65 10.90
C SER A 130 0.78 -5.03 9.46
N ILE A 131 2.02 -5.47 9.20
CA ILE A 131 2.45 -5.94 7.87
C ILE A 131 1.61 -7.15 7.44
N SER A 132 1.29 -8.08 8.34
CA SER A 132 0.46 -9.23 8.01
C SER A 132 -0.97 -8.85 7.57
N THR A 133 -1.40 -7.62 7.86
CA THR A 133 -2.73 -7.09 7.52
C THR A 133 -2.67 -6.14 6.30
N ILE A 134 -1.49 -5.86 5.72
CA ILE A 134 -1.32 -4.88 4.62
C ILE A 134 -2.19 -5.18 3.40
N GLY A 135 -2.35 -6.46 3.07
CA GLY A 135 -3.17 -6.91 1.95
C GLY A 135 -4.61 -6.44 2.08
N LEU A 136 -5.20 -6.52 3.28
CA LEU A 136 -6.55 -6.03 3.54
C LEU A 136 -6.65 -4.53 3.22
N TYR A 137 -5.68 -3.73 3.66
CA TYR A 137 -5.72 -2.27 3.53
C TYR A 137 -5.64 -1.83 2.07
N ALA A 138 -4.67 -2.38 1.33
CA ALA A 138 -4.51 -2.14 -0.10
C ALA A 138 -5.78 -2.53 -0.88
N SER A 139 -6.51 -3.52 -0.39
CA SER A 139 -7.69 -4.09 -1.04
C SER A 139 -8.95 -3.22 -0.93
N VAL A 140 -9.14 -2.49 0.18
CA VAL A 140 -10.40 -1.79 0.52
C VAL A 140 -10.39 -0.28 0.35
N VAL A 141 -9.23 0.34 0.10
CA VAL A 141 -9.14 1.80 -0.13
C VAL A 141 -9.89 2.25 -1.37
N ARG A 142 -10.31 3.52 -1.39
CA ARG A 142 -11.01 4.11 -2.54
C ARG A 142 -10.07 4.38 -3.72
N TYR A 143 -8.84 4.76 -3.43
CA TYR A 143 -7.77 5.03 -4.40
C TYR A 143 -6.53 4.22 -4.04
N PHE A 144 -5.91 3.61 -5.04
CA PHE A 144 -4.58 3.01 -4.89
C PHE A 144 -3.61 3.79 -5.77
N VAL A 145 -2.63 4.44 -5.16
CA VAL A 145 -1.69 5.30 -5.88
C VAL A 145 -0.28 4.77 -5.71
N VAL A 146 0.33 4.42 -6.83
CA VAL A 146 1.74 4.11 -6.95
C VAL A 146 2.51 5.43 -7.00
N ILE A 147 3.41 5.63 -6.04
CA ILE A 147 4.32 6.76 -5.97
C ILE A 147 5.70 6.24 -6.38
N ALA A 148 6.07 6.52 -7.63
CA ALA A 148 7.31 6.04 -8.23
C ALA A 148 8.02 7.12 -9.07
N PRO A 149 8.32 8.30 -8.48
CA PRO A 149 9.09 9.32 -9.18
C PRO A 149 10.50 8.84 -9.52
N THR A 150 11.02 9.28 -10.67
CA THR A 150 12.41 8.99 -11.04
C THR A 150 13.39 9.68 -10.08
N CYS A 151 14.15 8.88 -9.34
CA CYS A 151 15.12 9.32 -8.35
C CYS A 151 16.24 8.27 -8.15
N ARG A 152 17.09 8.45 -7.13
CA ARG A 152 18.17 7.52 -6.80
C ARG A 152 18.05 7.04 -5.37
N HIS A 153 18.30 5.75 -5.17
CA HIS A 153 18.47 5.17 -3.84
C HIS A 153 19.75 5.73 -3.20
N ASP A 154 19.64 6.22 -1.97
CA ASP A 154 20.69 6.99 -1.29
C ASP A 154 21.93 6.15 -0.99
N ASP A 155 21.75 4.90 -0.52
CA ASP A 155 22.90 4.04 -0.18
C ASP A 155 23.60 3.42 -1.40
N SER A 156 22.87 3.09 -2.48
CA SER A 156 23.38 2.28 -3.60
C SER A 156 23.59 3.08 -4.88
N GLY A 157 23.01 4.27 -4.98
CA GLY A 157 22.96 5.08 -6.19
C GLY A 157 22.08 4.49 -7.32
N ALA A 158 21.43 3.34 -7.07
CA ALA A 158 20.57 2.68 -8.04
C ALA A 158 19.41 3.57 -8.46
N LEU A 159 18.99 3.43 -9.71
CA LEU A 159 17.81 4.12 -10.23
C LEU A 159 16.55 3.62 -9.49
N CYS A 160 15.67 4.56 -9.16
CA CYS A 160 14.37 4.32 -8.56
C CYS A 160 13.31 5.03 -9.43
N ASP A 161 12.34 4.30 -9.93
CA ASP A 161 11.30 4.72 -10.87
C ASP A 161 10.13 3.71 -10.86
N SER A 162 9.17 3.87 -11.78
CA SER A 162 8.03 2.96 -11.92
C SER A 162 8.42 1.53 -12.30
N GLU A 163 9.46 1.34 -13.11
CA GLU A 163 9.93 0.01 -13.52
C GLU A 163 10.54 -0.75 -12.33
N THR A 164 11.43 -0.10 -11.58
CA THR A 164 12.07 -0.67 -10.40
C THR A 164 11.08 -0.87 -9.25
N TYR A 165 10.11 0.03 -9.07
CA TYR A 165 8.97 -0.19 -8.20
C TYR A 165 8.22 -1.48 -8.56
N GLN A 166 7.93 -1.68 -9.85
CA GLN A 166 7.17 -2.85 -10.33
C GLN A 166 7.93 -4.16 -10.20
N ARG A 167 9.23 -4.14 -9.93
CA ARG A 167 10.02 -5.32 -9.59
C ARG A 167 9.93 -5.70 -8.12
N ARG A 168 9.55 -4.80 -7.22
CA ARG A 168 9.54 -5.03 -5.77
C ARG A 168 8.44 -6.03 -5.36
N GLY A 169 8.82 -7.12 -4.70
CA GLY A 169 7.89 -8.17 -4.28
C GLY A 169 6.77 -7.68 -3.34
N TRP A 170 7.10 -6.86 -2.34
CA TRP A 170 6.10 -6.26 -1.45
C TRP A 170 5.12 -5.33 -2.17
N CYS A 171 5.61 -4.51 -3.11
CA CYS A 171 4.77 -3.62 -3.91
C CYS A 171 3.85 -4.42 -4.85
N ARG A 172 4.32 -5.52 -5.42
CA ARG A 172 3.47 -6.45 -6.18
C ARG A 172 2.36 -7.06 -5.32
N LEU A 173 2.66 -7.43 -4.07
CA LEU A 173 1.64 -7.97 -3.16
C LEU A 173 0.51 -6.95 -2.89
N GLU A 174 0.88 -5.71 -2.59
CA GLU A 174 -0.09 -4.63 -2.33
C GLU A 174 -1.01 -4.42 -3.54
N GLN A 175 -0.41 -4.35 -4.73
CA GLN A 175 -1.12 -4.23 -5.99
C GLN A 175 -2.02 -5.43 -6.27
N TRP A 176 -1.52 -6.65 -6.05
CA TRP A 176 -2.32 -7.87 -6.24
C TRP A 176 -3.52 -7.91 -5.30
N ALA A 177 -3.34 -7.51 -4.04
CA ALA A 177 -4.43 -7.40 -3.08
C ALA A 177 -5.48 -6.37 -3.52
N ARG A 178 -5.03 -5.20 -4.02
CA ARG A 178 -5.92 -4.20 -4.61
C ARG A 178 -6.73 -4.76 -5.78
N MET A 179 -6.05 -5.35 -6.76
CA MET A 179 -6.67 -5.86 -7.98
C MET A 179 -7.69 -6.96 -7.69
N THR A 180 -7.40 -7.83 -6.72
CA THR A 180 -8.22 -8.99 -6.39
C THR A 180 -9.55 -8.61 -5.74
N VAL A 181 -9.55 -7.67 -4.79
CA VAL A 181 -10.75 -7.35 -3.99
C VAL A 181 -11.37 -6.03 -4.42
N GLY A 182 -10.54 -5.02 -4.65
CA GLY A 182 -10.96 -3.65 -4.94
C GLY A 182 -11.11 -3.35 -6.42
N GLY A 183 -10.67 -4.27 -7.28
CA GLY A 183 -10.68 -4.11 -8.73
C GLY A 183 -9.60 -3.17 -9.26
N LEU A 184 -9.68 -2.91 -10.57
CA LEU A 184 -8.70 -2.09 -11.31
C LEU A 184 -9.03 -0.60 -11.28
N GLN A 185 -10.26 -0.24 -10.87
CA GLN A 185 -10.68 1.16 -10.83
C GLN A 185 -9.83 1.93 -9.81
N ASN A 186 -9.57 3.19 -10.10
CA ASN A 186 -8.83 4.10 -9.21
C ASN A 186 -7.42 3.58 -8.83
N MET A 187 -6.82 2.73 -9.67
CA MET A 187 -5.40 2.41 -9.61
C MET A 187 -4.61 3.42 -10.47
N LEU A 188 -3.79 4.21 -9.80
CA LEU A 188 -3.17 5.41 -10.33
C LEU A 188 -1.65 5.35 -10.16
N LEU A 189 -0.92 5.95 -11.09
CA LEU A 189 0.53 6.08 -11.06
C LEU A 189 0.93 7.56 -11.04
N PHE A 190 1.80 7.89 -10.09
CA PHE A 190 2.56 9.13 -10.05
C PHE A 190 4.05 8.82 -10.23
N ASP A 191 4.56 9.06 -11.44
CA ASP A 191 5.94 8.85 -11.88
C ASP A 191 6.80 10.13 -11.81
N GLY A 192 6.28 11.20 -11.19
CA GLY A 192 6.96 12.49 -11.09
C GLY A 192 6.95 13.32 -12.38
N VAL A 193 6.34 12.82 -13.46
CA VAL A 193 6.16 13.58 -14.70
C VAL A 193 4.86 14.37 -14.59
N ALA A 194 4.96 15.70 -14.63
CA ALA A 194 3.80 16.57 -14.71
C ALA A 194 3.11 16.36 -16.06
N ARG A 195 1.88 15.82 -16.03
CA ARG A 195 0.99 15.77 -17.21
C ARG A 195 0.43 17.17 -17.47
N GLU A 196 -0.06 17.45 -18.67
CA GLU A 196 -0.54 18.79 -19.08
C GLU A 196 -1.57 19.40 -18.09
N ASN A 197 -2.34 18.55 -17.40
CA ASN A 197 -3.33 18.95 -16.39
C ASN A 197 -2.94 18.59 -14.94
N GLY A 198 -1.69 18.17 -14.71
CA GLY A 198 -1.22 17.60 -13.44
C GLY A 198 -1.94 16.31 -13.04
N GLU A 199 -2.47 15.59 -14.02
CA GLU A 199 -3.25 14.36 -13.84
C GLU A 199 -2.36 13.17 -13.42
N LEU A 200 -2.96 12.22 -12.71
CA LEU A 200 -2.37 10.92 -12.42
C LEU A 200 -2.53 9.99 -13.62
N ALA A 201 -1.52 9.15 -13.90
CA ALA A 201 -1.66 8.16 -14.95
C ALA A 201 -2.59 7.05 -14.47
N LEU A 202 -3.62 6.73 -15.26
CA LEU A 202 -4.39 5.51 -15.05
C LEU A 202 -3.52 4.30 -15.41
N ILE A 203 -3.42 3.34 -14.49
CA ILE A 203 -2.78 2.05 -14.77
C ILE A 203 -3.72 1.15 -15.62
N LEU A 204 -4.98 1.57 -15.82
CA LEU A 204 -6.13 0.78 -16.27
C LEU A 204 -5.96 -0.06 -17.55
N ASN A 205 -4.89 0.09 -18.35
CA ASN A 205 -4.70 -0.66 -19.59
C ASN A 205 -3.30 -1.27 -19.79
N ASP A 206 -2.42 -1.25 -18.78
CA ASP A 206 -1.09 -1.86 -18.91
C ASP A 206 -1.12 -3.36 -18.54
N GLN A 207 -1.33 -4.22 -19.55
CA GLN A 207 -1.36 -5.68 -19.38
C GLN A 207 -0.09 -6.23 -18.69
N LYS A 208 1.08 -5.67 -19.02
CA LYS A 208 2.34 -6.12 -18.42
C LYS A 208 2.38 -5.78 -16.94
N TRP A 209 1.94 -4.57 -16.58
CA TRP A 209 1.84 -4.14 -15.19
C TRP A 209 0.98 -5.08 -14.34
N TYR A 210 -0.19 -5.48 -14.87
CA TYR A 210 -1.06 -6.44 -14.19
C TYR A 210 -0.39 -7.80 -14.03
N TYR A 211 0.18 -8.31 -15.12
CA TYR A 211 0.86 -9.61 -15.10
C TYR A 211 1.99 -9.63 -14.06
N ASP A 212 2.82 -8.59 -14.02
CA ASP A 212 3.90 -8.47 -13.05
C ASP A 212 3.39 -8.40 -11.60
N SER A 213 2.27 -7.69 -11.36
CA SER A 213 1.67 -7.56 -10.03
C SER A 213 1.20 -8.90 -9.47
N ILE A 214 0.63 -9.76 -10.32
CA ILE A 214 0.18 -11.12 -9.93
C ILE A 214 1.38 -12.00 -9.54
N HIS A 215 2.53 -11.82 -10.18
CA HIS A 215 3.75 -12.59 -9.95
C HIS A 215 4.56 -12.07 -8.75
N VAL A 216 3.91 -11.98 -7.58
CA VAL A 216 4.47 -11.46 -6.32
C VAL A 216 5.80 -12.13 -5.95
N LEU A 217 5.86 -13.46 -5.99
CA LEU A 217 7.04 -14.23 -5.57
C LEU A 217 8.22 -14.16 -6.56
N GLN A 218 7.99 -13.66 -7.78
CA GLN A 218 9.04 -13.38 -8.77
C GLN A 218 9.62 -11.97 -8.60
N GLY A 219 9.06 -11.16 -7.69
CA GLY A 219 9.60 -9.85 -7.37
C GLY A 219 10.88 -9.93 -6.53
N ASP A 220 11.60 -8.81 -6.52
CA ASP A 220 12.80 -8.56 -5.73
C ASP A 220 12.39 -8.26 -4.28
N PHE A 221 12.89 -9.06 -3.34
CA PHE A 221 12.71 -8.85 -1.89
C PHE A 221 14.02 -8.41 -1.26
N THR A 222 13.97 -7.42 -0.37
CA THR A 222 15.14 -7.06 0.44
C THR A 222 15.53 -8.20 1.39
N VAL A 223 14.54 -8.97 1.86
CA VAL A 223 14.74 -10.16 2.70
C VAL A 223 14.07 -11.35 2.03
N GLU A 224 14.85 -12.24 1.40
CA GLU A 224 14.33 -13.38 0.64
C GLU A 224 13.40 -14.30 1.46
N ALA A 225 13.66 -14.43 2.77
CA ALA A 225 12.81 -15.21 3.67
C ALA A 225 11.37 -14.67 3.80
N ASP A 226 11.12 -13.41 3.41
CA ASP A 226 9.77 -12.83 3.40
C ASP A 226 8.86 -13.54 2.39
N LYS A 227 9.39 -14.10 1.30
CA LYS A 227 8.61 -14.86 0.31
C LYS A 227 7.78 -15.97 0.98
N ALA A 228 8.38 -16.69 1.93
CA ALA A 228 7.70 -17.75 2.66
C ALA A 228 6.55 -17.24 3.55
N LYS A 229 6.68 -16.02 4.10
CA LYS A 229 5.66 -15.39 4.94
C LYS A 229 4.42 -14.99 4.13
N LEU A 230 4.59 -14.70 2.84
CA LEU A 230 3.52 -14.23 1.97
C LEU A 230 2.70 -15.34 1.32
N VAL A 231 3.13 -16.61 1.41
CA VAL A 231 2.47 -17.71 0.70
C VAL A 231 1.00 -17.84 1.09
N ASP A 232 0.66 -17.70 2.37
CA ASP A 232 -0.73 -17.82 2.84
C ASP A 232 -1.59 -16.63 2.39
N THR A 233 -1.04 -15.42 2.43
CA THR A 233 -1.71 -14.22 1.89
C THR A 233 -1.99 -14.39 0.40
N ILE A 234 -1.00 -14.82 -0.39
CA ILE A 234 -1.14 -15.02 -1.83
C ILE A 234 -2.17 -16.12 -2.14
N LEU A 235 -2.18 -17.21 -1.37
CA LEU A 235 -3.18 -18.27 -1.50
C LEU A 235 -4.60 -17.76 -1.22
N GLY A 236 -4.77 -16.92 -0.20
CA GLY A 236 -6.04 -16.28 0.13
C GLY A 236 -6.53 -15.38 -1.00
N LEU A 237 -5.64 -14.54 -1.56
CA LEU A 237 -5.96 -13.67 -2.70
C LEU A 237 -6.35 -14.49 -3.94
N TRP A 238 -5.62 -15.55 -4.28
CA TRP A 238 -6.01 -16.44 -5.38
C TRP A 238 -7.38 -17.08 -5.17
N SER A 239 -7.71 -17.46 -3.94
CA SER A 239 -9.03 -18.03 -3.63
C SER A 239 -10.17 -17.04 -3.90
N ILE A 240 -9.94 -15.74 -3.72
CA ILE A 240 -10.95 -14.69 -4.00
C ILE A 240 -10.99 -14.36 -5.48
N ALA A 241 -9.82 -14.26 -6.14
CA ALA A 241 -9.73 -13.96 -7.56
C ALA A 241 -10.48 -14.97 -8.44
N LEU A 242 -10.63 -16.22 -8.00
CA LEU A 242 -11.38 -17.27 -8.71
C LEU A 242 -12.89 -17.27 -8.43
N GLN A 243 -13.36 -16.47 -7.46
CA GLN A 243 -14.78 -16.34 -7.10
C GLN A 243 -15.44 -15.11 -7.72
N ASN A 244 -14.65 -14.07 -8.02
CA ASN A 244 -15.08 -12.85 -8.71
C ASN A 244 -15.18 -13.06 -10.22
#